data_AF-A0A920CVB7-F1
#
_entry.id   AF-A0A920CVB7-F1
#
_cell.length_a   1.000
_cell.length_b   1.000
_cell.length_c   1.000
_cell.angle_alpha   90.00
_cell.angle_beta   90.00
_cell.angle_gamma   90.00
#
_symmetry.space_group_name_H-M   'P 1'
#
loop_
_entity.id
_entity.type
_entity.pdbx_description
1 polymer ?
#
loop_
_entity_poly.entity_id
_entity_poly.type
_entity_poly.pdbx_seq_one_letter_code
_entity_poly.pdbx_strand_id
1 'polypeptide(L)' 'MKGVYIGSVTVVVVLLFLYQWPKMKSNDRKEKAAFATIAMIGWAAAVVYIIFPEMTSPAKVLDFILVQVRNFIFGPI' A
#
# COMPACT_ATOMS: atom_id res chain seq x y z
N MET A 1 13.41 -12.20 9.10
CA MET A 1 12.16 -11.85 9.82
C MET A 1 11.19 -11.03 8.96
N LYS A 2 11.62 -9.96 8.28
CA LYS A 2 10.77 -9.11 7.40
C LYS A 2 9.92 -9.89 6.37
N GLY A 3 10.45 -10.96 5.78
CA GLY A 3 9.73 -11.80 4.80
C GLY A 3 8.48 -12.50 5.35
N VAL A 4 8.45 -12.85 6.65
CA VAL A 4 7.26 -13.45 7.29
C VAL A 4 6.12 -12.43 7.36
N TYR A 5 6.44 -11.17 7.70
CA TYR A 5 5.45 -10.09 7.75
C TYR A 5 4.86 -9.78 6.37
N ILE A 6 5.70 -9.69 5.34
CA ILE A 6 5.25 -9.48 3.95
C ILE A 6 4.38 -10.65 3.50
N GLY A 7 4.78 -11.88 3.82
CA GLY A 7 3.99 -13.09 3.57
C GLY A 7 2.61 -13.02 4.23
N SER A 8 2.54 -12.69 5.52
CA SER A 8 1.27 -12.59 6.25
C SER A 8 0.33 -11.52 5.69
N VAL A 9 0.85 -10.34 5.35
CA VAL A 9 0.03 -9.27 4.75
C VAL A 9 -0.49 -9.70 3.38
N THR A 10 0.34 -10.36 2.59
CA THR A 10 -0.05 -10.87 1.26
C THR A 10 -1.16 -11.92 1.38
N VAL A 11 -1.04 -12.85 2.33
CA VAL A 11 -2.09 -13.86 2.61
C VAL A 11 -3.40 -13.19 3.02
N VAL A 12 -3.36 -12.19 3.90
CA VAL A 12 -4.56 -11.44 4.31
C VAL A 12 -5.21 -10.73 3.12
N VAL A 13 -4.42 -10.07 2.27
CA VAL A 13 -4.93 -9.37 1.07
C VAL A 13 -5.55 -10.36 0.09
N VAL A 14 -4.94 -11.52 -0.13
CA VAL A 14 -5.47 -12.60 -0.99
C VAL A 14 -6.78 -13.14 -0.42
N LEU A 15 -6.88 -13.38 0.88
CA LEU A 15 -8.12 -13.82 1.54
C LEU A 15 -9.23 -12.78 1.43
N LEU A 16 -8.91 -11.50 1.62
CA LEU A 16 -9.82 -10.38 1.40
C LEU A 16 -10.36 -10.37 -0.02
N PHE A 17 -9.47 -10.58 -1.00
CA PHE A 17 -9.82 -10.65 -2.41
C PHE A 17 -10.76 -11.83 -2.70
N LEU A 18 -10.38 -13.03 -2.25
CA LEU A 18 -11.18 -14.25 -2.45
C LEU A 18 -12.55 -14.18 -1.76
N TYR A 19 -12.68 -13.45 -0.66
CA TYR A 19 -13.95 -13.28 0.04
C TYR A 19 -14.83 -12.19 -0.58
N GLN A 20 -14.27 -11.02 -0.90
CA GLN A 20 -15.06 -9.91 -1.46
C GLN A 20 -15.41 -10.12 -2.94
N TRP A 21 -14.54 -10.72 -3.73
CA TRP A 21 -14.74 -10.90 -5.17
C TRP A 21 -16.00 -11.70 -5.56
N PRO A 22 -16.33 -12.85 -4.92
CA PRO A 22 -17.58 -13.57 -5.17
C PRO A 22 -18.79 -12.90 -4.52
N LYS A 23 -18.59 -12.10 -3.46
CA LYS A 23 -19.66 -11.39 -2.76
C LYS A 23 -20.13 -10.13 -3.49
N MET A 24 -19.25 -9.52 -4.29
CA MET A 24 -19.59 -8.42 -5.21
C MET A 24 -20.42 -8.96 -6.37
N LYS A 25 -21.65 -8.45 -6.51
CA LYS A 25 -22.56 -8.80 -7.61
C LYS A 25 -21.82 -8.68 -8.95
N SER A 26 -21.96 -9.69 -9.79
CA SER A 26 -21.16 -9.85 -11.02
C SER A 26 -21.29 -8.70 -12.03
N ASN A 27 -22.30 -7.84 -11.88
CA ASN A 27 -22.64 -6.78 -12.82
C ASN A 27 -21.89 -5.45 -12.59
N ASP A 28 -21.29 -5.24 -11.41
CA ASP A 28 -20.66 -3.96 -11.05
C ASP A 28 -19.14 -4.02 -11.18
N ARG A 29 -18.66 -4.06 -12.44
CA ARG A 29 -17.22 -4.01 -12.79
C ARG A 29 -16.48 -2.84 -12.14
N LYS A 30 -17.18 -1.72 -11.89
CA LYS A 30 -16.64 -0.52 -11.24
C LYS A 30 -16.32 -0.75 -9.76
N GLU A 31 -17.16 -1.48 -9.02
CA GLU A 31 -16.89 -1.80 -7.62
C GLU A 31 -15.69 -2.74 -7.48
N LYS A 32 -15.59 -3.75 -8.33
CA LYS A 32 -14.44 -4.67 -8.36
C LYS A 32 -13.13 -3.94 -8.65
N ALA A 33 -13.16 -3.00 -9.58
CA ALA A 33 -12.00 -2.16 -9.90
C ALA A 33 -11.62 -1.23 -8.73
N ALA A 34 -12.60 -0.60 -8.08
CA ALA A 34 -12.36 0.25 -6.92
C ALA A 34 -11.76 -0.55 -5.76
N PHE A 35 -12.32 -1.71 -5.45
CA PHE A 35 -11.80 -2.60 -4.42
C PHE A 35 -10.38 -3.08 -4.75
N ALA A 36 -10.12 -3.52 -5.97
CA ALA A 36 -8.80 -3.96 -6.40
C ALA A 36 -7.75 -2.84 -6.27
N THR A 37 -8.12 -1.62 -6.64
CA THR A 37 -7.25 -0.44 -6.56
C THR A 37 -6.93 -0.10 -5.10
N ILE A 38 -7.95 -0.03 -4.23
CA ILE A 38 -7.77 0.26 -2.80
C ILE A 38 -6.95 -0.85 -2.12
N ALA A 39 -7.22 -2.11 -2.43
CA ALA A 39 -6.48 -3.25 -1.90
C ALA A 39 -5.00 -3.22 -2.31
N MET A 40 -4.70 -2.90 -3.57
CA MET A 40 -3.31 -2.72 -4.04
C MET A 40 -2.61 -1.56 -3.34
N ILE A 41 -3.26 -0.41 -3.17
CA ILE A 41 -2.68 0.74 -2.48
C ILE A 41 -2.39 0.39 -1.01
N GLY A 42 -3.33 -0.27 -0.32
CA GLY A 42 -3.15 -0.70 1.06
C GLY A 42 -2.03 -1.74 1.22
N TRP A 43 -1.93 -2.69 0.28
CA TRP A 43 -0.85 -3.67 0.26
C TRP A 43 0.52 -3.00 0.04
N ALA A 44 0.63 -2.10 -0.94
CA ALA A 44 1.85 -1.36 -1.22
C ALA A 44 2.28 -0.53 -0.01
N ALA A 45 1.35 0.17 0.64
CA ALA A 45 1.61 0.92 1.87
C ALA A 45 2.14 -0.01 2.99
N ALA A 46 1.51 -1.16 3.22
CA ALA A 46 1.96 -2.11 4.23
C ALA A 46 3.37 -2.65 3.95
N VAL A 47 3.70 -2.95 2.69
CA VAL A 47 5.05 -3.38 2.29
C VAL A 47 6.08 -2.29 2.56
N VAL A 48 5.78 -1.03 2.22
CA VAL A 48 6.66 0.12 2.49
C VAL A 48 6.93 0.24 4.00
N TYR A 49 5.91 0.13 4.84
CA TYR A 49 6.05 0.17 6.30
C TYR A 49 6.92 -0.98 6.85
N ILE A 50 6.80 -2.19 6.29
CA ILE A 50 7.59 -3.34 6.72
C ILE A 50 9.07 -3.19 6.32
N ILE A 51 9.34 -2.61 5.14
CA ILE A 51 10.70 -2.38 4.65
C ILE A 51 11.38 -1.25 5.43
N PHE A 52 10.65 -0.15 5.66
CA PHE A 52 11.09 1.06 6.35
C PHE A 52 10.38 1.24 7.71
N PRO A 53 10.69 0.38 8.71
CA PRO A 53 10.00 0.41 10.01
C PRO A 53 10.21 1.72 10.80
N GLU A 54 11.27 2.49 10.50
CA GLU A 54 11.53 3.80 11.11
C GLU A 54 10.57 4.90 10.63
N MET A 55 9.86 4.66 9.51
CA MET A 55 8.78 5.48 8.96
C MET A 55 7.41 5.02 9.45
N THR A 56 7.31 4.56 10.70
CA THR A 56 6.06 4.11 11.33
C THR A 56 5.04 5.23 11.55
N SER A 57 5.45 6.49 11.40
CA SER A 57 4.55 7.63 11.45
C SER A 57 4.20 8.11 10.04
N PRO A 58 2.91 8.25 9.71
CA PRO A 58 2.47 8.89 8.47
C PRO A 58 3.10 10.27 8.24
N ALA A 59 3.39 11.00 9.33
CA ALA A 59 4.08 12.28 9.27
C ALA A 59 5.52 12.14 8.76
N LYS A 60 6.25 11.08 9.13
CA LYS A 60 7.60 10.82 8.63
C LYS A 60 7.63 10.44 7.16
N VAL A 61 6.58 9.79 6.66
CA VAL A 61 6.44 9.49 5.23
C VAL A 61 6.23 10.79 4.43
N LEU A 62 5.37 11.68 4.94
CA LEU A 62 5.19 13.02 4.36
C LEU A 62 6.49 13.83 4.41
N ASP A 63 7.21 13.80 5.52
CA ASP A 63 8.52 14.45 5.62
C ASP A 63 9.52 13.89 4.62
N PHE A 64 9.58 12.57 4.41
CA PHE A 64 10.47 11.96 3.43
C PHE A 64 10.14 12.40 1.98
N ILE A 65 8.85 12.39 1.63
CA ILE A 65 8.39 12.87 0.31
C ILE A 65 8.72 14.35 0.14
N LEU A 66 8.45 15.19 1.14
CA LEU A 66 8.75 16.62 1.11
C LEU A 66 10.25 16.89 1.01
N VAL A 67 11.09 16.14 1.73
CA VAL A 67 12.55 16.24 1.64
C VAL A 67 13.03 15.87 0.24
N GLN A 68 12.51 14.80 -0.36
CA GLN A 68 12.87 14.41 -1.73
C GLN A 68 12.42 15.43 -2.78
N VAL A 69 11.19 15.94 -2.68
CA VAL A 69 10.69 17.00 -3.56
C VAL A 69 11.52 18.28 -3.40
N ARG A 70 11.85 18.67 -2.16
CA ARG A 70 12.73 19.79 -1.89
C ARG A 70 14.11 19.57 -2.50
N ASN A 71 14.69 18.38 -2.36
CA ASN A 71 16.00 18.08 -2.91
C ASN A 71 16.01 18.01 -4.45
N PHE A 72 14.88 17.67 -5.07
CA PHE A 72 14.70 17.71 -6.51
C PHE A 72 14.50 19.13 -7.05
N ILE A 73 13.77 19.99 -6.33
CA ILE A 73 13.48 21.37 -6.75
C ILE A 73 14.61 22.35 -6.37
N PHE A 74 15.29 22.12 -5.24
CA PHE A 74 16.35 22.99 -4.69
C PHE A 74 17.72 22.31 -4.63
N GLY A 75 17.88 21.16 -5.30
CA GLY A 75 19.19 20.52 -5.43
C GLY A 75 20.17 21.44 -6.16
N PRO A 76 21.46 21.48 -5.76
CA PRO A 76 22.46 22.24 -6.48
C PRO A 76 22.61 21.63 -7.88
N ILE A 77 22.51 22.47 -8.90
CA ILE A 77 22.96 22.17 -10.26
C ILE A 77 24.47 21.93 -10.22
#